data_AF-A0A8S2UGZ6-F1
#
_entry.id   AF-A0A8S2UGZ6-F1
#
_cell.length_a   1.000
_cell.length_b   1.000
_cell.length_c   1.000
_cell.angle_alpha   90.00
_cell.angle_beta   90.00
_cell.angle_gamma   90.00
#
_symmetry.space_group_name_H-M   'P 1'
#
loop_
_entity.id
_entity.type
_entity.pdbx_description
1 polymer ?
#
loop_
_entity_poly.entity_id
_entity_poly.type
_entity_poly.pdbx_seq_one_letter_code
_entity_poly.pdbx_strand_id
1 'polypeptide(L)'
;MVQVVQTTIIPKEEDIDPDVFGAMTSLGCFKDRQRLIESLLNSKHNTEKVIYFLLLDRKLRQPSMDDTEDIKSRSRSASPDIPHKRVDRHRFNGGNSSISSNIRPNIGQLAEGSPLVPRRQLHSS
;
A
#
# COMPACT_ATOMS: atom_id res chain seq x y z
N MET A 1 26.81 -13.15 9.35
CA MET A 1 27.53 -12.01 9.95
C MET A 1 26.56 -10.86 10.08
N VAL A 2 26.37 -10.29 11.26
CA VAL A 2 25.54 -9.08 11.41
C VAL A 2 26.32 -7.89 10.85
N GLN A 3 25.78 -7.23 9.84
CA GLN A 3 26.42 -6.05 9.26
C GLN A 3 26.15 -4.88 10.21
N VAL A 4 27.20 -4.41 10.89
CA VAL A 4 27.12 -3.22 11.74
C VAL A 4 27.13 -2.00 10.83
N VAL A 5 26.17 -1.09 10.99
CA VAL A 5 26.18 0.16 10.22
C VAL A 5 27.32 1.04 10.73
N GLN A 6 28.14 1.56 9.83
CA GLN A 6 29.15 2.55 10.17
C GLN A 6 28.50 3.93 10.23
N THR A 7 28.64 4.62 11.36
CA THR A 7 28.21 6.01 11.51
C THR A 7 29.41 6.92 11.60
N THR A 8 29.35 8.10 10.97
CA THR A 8 30.37 9.14 11.08
C THR A 8 29.83 10.37 11.80
N ILE A 9 30.72 11.27 12.22
CA ILE A 9 30.34 12.56 12.79
C ILE A 9 29.94 13.48 11.64
N ILE A 10 28.76 14.09 11.76
CA ILE A 10 28.27 15.13 10.84
C ILE A 10 28.67 16.47 11.47
N PRO A 11 29.57 17.25 10.84
CA PRO A 11 30.15 18.41 11.51
C PRO A 11 29.19 19.60 11.57
N LYS A 12 28.28 19.75 10.60
CA LYS A 12 27.32 20.85 10.56
C LYS A 12 25.95 20.42 10.02
N GLU A 13 24.93 21.24 10.30
CA GLU A 13 23.56 21.01 9.83
C GLU A 13 23.46 21.04 8.29
N GLU A 14 24.29 21.85 7.62
CA GLU A 14 24.35 21.94 6.16
C GLU A 14 24.80 20.63 5.48
N ASP A 15 25.47 19.74 6.21
CA ASP A 15 25.92 18.44 5.70
C ASP A 15 24.84 17.34 5.82
N ILE A 16 23.67 17.67 6.38
CA ILE A 16 22.54 16.74 6.51
C ILE A 16 21.78 16.70 5.18
N ASP A 17 21.66 15.51 4.60
CA ASP A 17 20.90 15.32 3.37
C ASP A 17 19.40 15.62 3.60
N PRO A 18 18.81 16.57 2.86
CA PRO A 18 17.45 17.04 3.12
C PRO A 18 16.38 15.98 2.82
N ASP A 19 16.62 15.07 1.88
CA ASP A 19 15.67 14.00 1.53
C ASP A 19 15.68 12.91 2.60
N VAL A 20 16.87 12.54 3.08
CA VAL A 20 17.02 11.59 4.19
C VAL A 20 16.41 12.17 5.47
N PHE A 21 16.68 13.44 5.77
CA PHE A 21 16.10 14.11 6.92
C PHE A 21 14.57 14.18 6.81
N GLY A 22 14.05 14.50 5.62
CA GLY A 22 12.62 14.43 5.30
C GLY A 22 12.03 13.06 5.61
N ALA A 23 12.63 12.00 5.06
CA ALA A 23 12.21 10.62 5.27
C ALA A 23 12.23 10.23 6.76
N MET A 24 13.25 10.64 7.52
CA MET A 24 13.30 10.43 8.97
C MET A 24 12.11 11.11 9.67
N THR A 25 11.84 12.38 9.36
CA THR A 25 10.71 13.10 9.98
C THR A 25 9.35 12.48 9.65
N SER A 26 9.22 11.80 8.51
CA SER A 26 8.01 11.07 8.12
C SER A 26 7.78 9.75 8.88
N LEU A 27 8.77 9.23 9.63
CA LEU A 27 8.65 7.98 10.41
C LEU A 27 7.71 8.09 11.63
N GLY A 28 7.40 9.32 12.08
CA GLY A 28 6.49 9.57 13.20
C GLY A 28 7.07 9.39 14.62
N CYS A 29 8.26 8.77 14.74
CA CYS A 29 9.01 8.69 16.00
C CYS A 29 9.89 9.92 16.27
N PHE A 30 10.25 10.69 15.23
CA PHE A 30 11.01 11.94 15.34
C PHE A 30 10.09 13.16 15.22
N LYS A 31 9.37 13.44 16.30
CA LYS A 31 8.38 14.53 16.35
C LYS A 31 9.01 15.93 16.46
N ASP A 32 10.14 16.01 17.15
CA ASP A 32 10.87 17.26 17.37
C ASP A 32 12.04 17.32 16.38
N ARG A 33 11.93 18.23 15.40
CA ARG A 33 12.95 18.44 14.38
C ARG A 33 14.26 18.97 14.96
N GLN A 34 14.18 19.87 15.94
CA GLN A 34 15.37 20.48 16.51
C GLN A 34 16.17 19.44 17.30
N ARG A 35 15.47 18.63 18.10
CA ARG A 35 16.09 17.53 18.84
C ARG A 35 16.70 16.47 17.91
N LEU A 36 16.09 16.22 16.75
CA LEU A 36 16.65 15.31 15.75
C LEU A 36 17.96 15.87 15.18
N ILE A 37 18.01 17.15 14.80
CA ILE A 37 19.23 17.82 14.31
C ILE A 37 20.34 17.73 15.36
N GLU A 38 20.05 18.10 16.61
CA GLU A 38 21.02 18.00 17.72
C GLU A 38 21.55 16.58 17.90
N SER A 39 20.69 15.57 17.76
CA SER A 39 21.07 14.17 17.86
C SER A 39 21.98 13.74 16.69
N LEU A 40 21.72 14.24 15.48
CA LEU A 40 22.55 13.96 14.31
C LEU A 40 23.93 14.65 14.39
N LEU A 41 23.99 15.88 14.89
CA LEU A 41 25.25 16.64 15.07
C LEU A 41 26.07 16.21 16.28
N ASN A 42 25.47 15.48 17.22
CA ASN A 42 26.18 15.01 18.41
C ASN A 42 27.44 14.20 18.05
N SER A 43 28.57 14.37 18.73
CA SER A 43 29.77 13.58 18.43
C SER A 43 29.65 12.10 18.81
N LYS A 44 28.68 11.74 19.66
CA LYS A 44 28.46 10.36 20.12
C LYS A 44 27.61 9.56 19.13
N HIS A 45 27.90 8.25 19.07
CA HIS A 45 27.07 7.29 18.37
C HIS A 45 25.68 7.17 19.04
N ASN A 46 24.63 7.16 18.24
CA ASN A 46 23.24 7.04 18.69
C ASN A 46 22.36 6.41 17.60
N THR A 47 21.12 6.07 17.98
CA THR A 47 20.17 5.40 17.11
C THR A 47 19.72 6.29 15.94
N GLU A 48 19.63 7.60 16.15
CA GLU A 48 19.27 8.59 15.13
C GLU A 48 20.28 8.57 13.98
N LYS A 49 21.59 8.53 14.30
CA LYS A 49 22.65 8.36 13.29
C LYS A 49 22.57 7.02 12.60
N VAL A 50 22.33 5.94 13.33
CA VAL A 50 22.14 4.61 12.72
C VAL A 50 21.04 4.67 11.65
N ILE A 51 19.90 5.26 11.97
CA ILE A 51 18.79 5.41 11.03
C ILE A 51 19.17 6.32 9.85
N TYR A 52 19.80 7.47 10.12
CA TYR A 52 20.27 8.39 9.09
C TYR A 52 21.21 7.70 8.09
N PHE A 53 22.26 7.03 8.58
CA PHE A 53 23.23 6.37 7.71
C PHE A 53 22.64 5.16 6.97
N LEU A 54 21.68 4.44 7.55
CA LEU A 54 20.95 3.37 6.85
C LEU A 54 20.10 3.93 5.69
N LEU A 55 19.40 5.04 5.92
CA LEU A 55 18.58 5.68 4.88
C LEU A 55 19.44 6.34 3.79
N LEU A 56 20.56 6.96 4.18
CA LEU A 56 21.52 7.52 3.25
C LEU A 56 22.14 6.44 2.35
N ASP A 57 22.59 5.34 2.95
CA ASP A 57 23.13 4.19 2.23
C ASP A 57 22.09 3.54 1.29
N ARG A 58 20.81 3.50 1.70
CA ARG A 58 19.70 3.12 0.81
C ARG A 58 19.55 4.09 -0.36
N LYS A 59 19.56 5.40 -0.13
CA LYS A 59 19.48 6.45 -1.16
C LYS A 59 20.62 6.32 -2.18
N LEU A 60 21.84 6.04 -1.72
CA LEU A 60 23.03 5.91 -2.58
C LEU A 60 23.02 4.61 -3.42
N ARG A 61 22.52 3.49 -2.88
CA ARG A 61 22.45 2.22 -3.62
C ARG A 61 21.27 2.10 -4.58
N GLN A 62 20.16 2.78 -4.29
CA GLN A 62 18.94 2.74 -5.07
C GLN A 62 18.43 4.17 -5.21
N PRO A 63 19.02 4.99 -6.11
CA PRO A 63 18.38 6.23 -6.49
C PRO A 63 17.04 5.84 -7.11
N SER A 64 15.96 5.97 -6.33
CA SER A 64 14.62 5.76 -6.85
C SER A 64 14.46 6.76 -7.98
N MET A 65 14.28 6.25 -9.21
CA MET A 65 13.82 7.10 -10.31
C MET A 65 12.54 7.78 -9.82
N ASP A 66 12.59 9.09 -9.71
CA ASP A 66 11.51 9.92 -9.19
C ASP A 66 10.30 9.76 -10.14
N ASP A 67 9.22 9.14 -9.66
CA ASP A 67 7.95 8.99 -10.40
C ASP A 67 7.16 10.33 -10.48
N THR A 68 7.82 11.47 -10.27
CA THR A 68 7.14 12.77 -10.07
C THR A 68 6.38 13.25 -11.30
N GLU A 69 6.73 12.78 -12.49
CA GLU A 69 6.12 13.20 -13.75
C GLU A 69 5.20 12.16 -14.42
N ASP A 70 5.08 10.94 -13.88
CA ASP A 70 4.23 9.89 -14.50
C ASP A 70 2.84 9.75 -13.90
N ILE A 71 2.59 10.34 -12.72
CA ILE A 71 1.25 10.35 -12.11
C ILE A 71 0.29 11.30 -12.88
N LYS A 72 0.82 12.33 -13.57
CA LYS A 72 0.02 13.25 -14.38
C LYS A 72 -0.17 12.79 -15.83
N SER A 73 0.77 12.01 -16.37
CA SER A 73 0.70 11.49 -17.76
C SER A 73 -0.29 10.32 -17.87
N ARG A 74 -0.31 9.42 -16.87
CA ARG A 74 -1.18 8.23 -16.86
C ARG A 74 -2.67 8.54 -16.65
N SER A 75 -2.99 9.75 -16.16
CA SER A 75 -4.37 10.25 -16.11
C SER A 75 -4.90 10.67 -17.50
N ARG A 76 -4.01 11.01 -18.46
CA ARG A 76 -4.41 11.45 -19.81
C ARG A 76 -4.22 10.40 -20.91
N SER A 77 -3.48 9.33 -20.64
CA SER A 77 -3.39 8.15 -21.52
C SER A 77 -4.07 6.93 -20.89
N ALA A 78 -5.28 7.12 -20.37
CA ALA A 78 -6.22 6.01 -20.23
C ALA A 78 -6.69 5.61 -21.64
N SER A 79 -5.86 4.87 -22.40
CA SER A 79 -6.45 3.79 -23.18
C SER A 79 -7.19 2.94 -22.14
N PRO A 80 -8.52 2.79 -22.24
CA PRO A 80 -9.31 2.20 -21.18
C PRO A 80 -9.11 0.69 -21.26
N ASP A 81 -7.98 0.18 -20.80
CA ASP A 81 -7.98 -1.18 -20.28
C ASP A 81 -8.62 -1.13 -18.89
N ILE A 82 -9.92 -0.81 -18.91
CA ILE A 82 -10.82 -1.06 -17.81
C ILE A 82 -10.66 -2.56 -17.55
N PRO A 83 -10.34 -3.00 -16.31
CA PRO A 83 -10.31 -4.42 -16.01
C PRO A 83 -11.68 -4.96 -16.38
N HIS A 84 -11.75 -5.71 -17.49
CA HIS A 84 -13.01 -6.17 -18.03
C HIS A 84 -13.70 -6.95 -16.91
N LYS A 85 -14.86 -6.44 -16.46
CA LYS A 85 -15.75 -7.12 -15.52
C LYS A 85 -15.74 -8.59 -15.89
N ARG A 86 -15.33 -9.45 -14.97
CA ARG A 86 -15.27 -10.89 -15.21
C ARG A 86 -16.69 -11.37 -15.49
N VAL A 87 -17.06 -11.45 -16.76
CA VAL A 87 -18.31 -12.06 -17.20
C VAL A 87 -18.06 -13.55 -17.10
N ASP A 88 -18.51 -14.19 -16.01
CA ASP A 88 -18.57 -15.65 -15.94
C ASP A 88 -19.58 -16.13 -16.99
N ARG A 89 -19.12 -16.30 -18.22
CA ARG A 89 -19.89 -16.94 -19.28
C ARG A 89 -20.03 -18.41 -18.87
N HIS A 90 -21.15 -18.73 -18.24
CA HIS A 90 -21.54 -20.11 -18.03
C HIS A 90 -21.75 -20.72 -19.41
N ARG A 91 -20.77 -21.49 -19.87
CA ARG A 91 -20.92 -22.35 -21.05
C ARG A 91 -21.93 -23.43 -20.67
N PHE A 92 -23.22 -23.19 -20.93
CA PHE A 92 -24.17 -24.29 -20.99
C PHE A 92 -23.87 -25.06 -22.28
N ASN A 93 -22.95 -26.03 -22.18
CA ASN A 93 -22.75 -27.02 -23.22
C ASN A 93 -23.21 -28.36 -22.66
N GLY A 94 -24.40 -28.78 -23.06
CA GLY A 94 -24.94 -30.06 -22.65
C GLY A 94 -26.36 -30.29 -23.14
N GLY A 95 -26.48 -30.70 -24.41
CA GLY A 95 -27.50 -31.66 -24.84
C GLY A 95 -28.93 -31.16 -25.00
N ASN A 96 -29.36 -31.10 -26.26
CA ASN A 96 -30.61 -31.70 -26.73
C ASN A 96 -31.87 -31.48 -25.87
N SER A 97 -32.63 -30.43 -26.15
CA SER A 97 -34.10 -30.54 -26.17
C SER A 97 -34.70 -29.31 -26.82
N SER A 98 -35.23 -29.51 -28.03
CA SER A 98 -36.43 -28.82 -28.47
C SER A 98 -37.49 -28.77 -27.37
N ILE A 99 -38.28 -27.70 -27.35
CA ILE A 99 -39.59 -27.53 -26.67
C ILE A 99 -39.57 -26.52 -25.51
N SER A 100 -40.47 -25.55 -25.66
CA SER A 100 -41.11 -24.70 -24.65
C SER A 100 -40.50 -23.34 -24.33
N SER A 101 -41.06 -22.36 -25.03
CA SER A 101 -41.48 -21.07 -24.47
C SER A 101 -41.90 -21.12 -22.99
N ASN A 102 -41.50 -20.10 -22.23
CA ASN A 102 -42.04 -19.67 -20.92
C ASN A 102 -41.54 -20.34 -19.63
N ILE A 103 -40.22 -20.41 -19.37
CA ILE A 103 -39.75 -20.68 -18.01
C ILE A 103 -38.81 -19.57 -17.53
N ARG A 104 -39.30 -18.79 -16.56
CA ARG A 104 -38.57 -17.82 -15.74
C ARG A 104 -37.31 -18.47 -15.13
N PRO A 105 -36.17 -17.78 -15.02
CA PRO A 105 -35.04 -18.32 -14.27
C PRO A 105 -35.39 -18.30 -12.78
N ASN A 106 -35.61 -19.49 -12.23
CA ASN A 106 -35.78 -19.75 -10.81
C ASN A 106 -34.47 -19.42 -10.07
N ILE A 107 -34.35 -18.20 -9.56
CA ILE A 107 -33.24 -17.74 -8.72
C ILE A 107 -33.46 -18.28 -7.30
N GLY A 108 -33.07 -19.52 -7.02
CA GLY A 108 -33.45 -20.08 -5.72
C GLY A 108 -32.83 -21.38 -5.24
N GLN A 109 -31.73 -21.88 -5.83
CA GLN A 109 -31.18 -23.18 -5.39
C GLN A 109 -29.66 -23.27 -5.32
N LEU A 110 -28.94 -22.22 -4.95
CA LEU A 110 -27.51 -22.35 -4.61
C LEU A 110 -27.16 -21.53 -3.38
N ALA A 111 -27.39 -22.11 -2.20
CA ALA A 111 -26.64 -21.83 -0.96
C ALA A 111 -27.05 -22.84 0.12
N GLU A 112 -26.68 -24.11 -0.06
CA GLU A 112 -26.52 -25.01 1.08
C GLU A 112 -25.24 -24.56 1.80
N GLY A 113 -25.36 -23.81 2.91
CA GLY A 113 -24.16 -23.48 3.70
C GLY A 113 -24.17 -22.28 4.65
N SER A 114 -25.29 -21.61 4.90
CA SER A 114 -25.32 -20.55 5.93
C SER A 114 -26.47 -20.78 6.93
N PRO A 115 -26.18 -20.94 8.23
CA PRO A 115 -27.23 -21.09 9.23
C PRO A 115 -28.04 -19.79 9.31
N LEU A 116 -29.36 -19.91 9.17
CA LEU A 116 -30.30 -18.79 9.27
C LEU A 116 -30.28 -18.25 10.70
N VAL A 117 -29.76 -17.03 10.87
CA VAL A 117 -29.87 -16.30 12.15
C VAL A 117 -31.35 -15.89 12.32
N PRO A 118 -32.03 -16.27 13.42
CA PRO A 118 -33.42 -15.87 13.64
C PRO A 118 -33.53 -14.36 13.84
N ARG A 119 -34.34 -13.70 13.01
CA ARG A 119 -34.65 -12.26 13.11
C ARG A 119 -35.60 -12.02 14.30
N ARG A 120 -35.13 -11.36 15.35
CA ARG A 120 -35.95 -10.92 16.50
C ARG A 120 -37.09 -10.01 16.03
N GLN A 121 -38.33 -10.41 16.28
CA GLN A 121 -39.53 -9.60 16.05
C GLN A 121 -39.57 -8.46 17.08
N LEU A 122 -39.60 -7.21 16.61
CA LEU A 122 -39.91 -6.05 17.43
C LEU A 122 -41.43 -6.06 17.69
N HIS A 123 -41.82 -6.12 18.96
CA HIS A 123 -43.20 -5.97 19.38
C HIS A 123 -43.55 -4.48 19.34
N SER A 124 -44.59 -4.10 18.60
CA SER A 124 -45.24 -2.80 18.74
C SER A 124 -46.37 -2.91 19.76
N SER A 125 -46.28 -2.12 20.83
CA SER A 125 -47.42 -1.78 21.69
C SER A 125 -48.20 -0.62 21.10
#